data_AF-A0A969S3B7-F1
#
_entry.id   AF-A0A969S3B7-F1
#
_cell.length_a   1.000
_cell.length_b   1.000
_cell.length_c   1.000
_cell.angle_alpha   90.00
_cell.angle_beta   90.00
_cell.angle_gamma   90.00
#
_symmetry.space_group_name_H-M   'P 1'
#
loop_
_entity.id
_entity.type
_entity.pdbx_description
1 polymer ?
#
loop_
_entity_poly.entity_id
_entity_poly.type
_entity_poly.pdbx_seq_one_letter_code
_entity_poly.pdbx_strand_id
1 'polypeptide(L)'
;MIFIGIDPGLSGAIVAILPNGIEFHDMPILEVRKKTHLDYANLAHILRCYSCGDVMAAIELVGAMPGQGVSSMFKFGQCYGAALATLASMQIPYQTVTPPVWKRAYRLVGCEKDESRSRALELFPTCVDSLKRKKDHGRADALLLAEYLRRQGLAIE
;
A
#
# COMPACT_ATOMS: atom_id res chain seq x y z
N MET A 1 5.06 -16.33 -7.50
CA MET A 1 5.29 -14.93 -7.11
C MET A 1 4.15 -14.35 -6.27
N ILE A 2 4.52 -13.61 -5.22
CA ILE A 2 3.65 -12.76 -4.39
C ILE A 2 3.96 -11.30 -4.74
N PHE A 3 2.91 -10.48 -4.92
CA PHE A 3 3.07 -9.05 -5.18
C PHE A 3 2.45 -8.24 -4.06
N ILE A 4 3.24 -7.39 -3.42
CA ILE A 4 2.80 -6.56 -2.29
C ILE A 4 2.67 -5.11 -2.75
N GLY A 5 1.56 -4.47 -2.42
CA GLY A 5 1.36 -3.03 -2.57
C GLY A 5 1.23 -2.38 -1.19
N ILE A 6 1.94 -1.29 -0.98
CA ILE A 6 1.95 -0.55 0.29
C ILE A 6 1.59 0.91 0.04
N ASP A 7 0.45 1.34 0.58
CA ASP A 7 0.16 2.75 0.85
C ASP A 7 0.66 3.06 2.28
N PRO A 8 1.76 3.83 2.43
CA PRO A 8 2.41 4.09 3.71
C PRO A 8 1.68 5.13 4.58
N GLY A 9 0.52 5.64 4.16
CA GLY A 9 -0.30 6.53 4.97
C GLY A 9 -0.87 5.84 6.23
N LEU A 10 -1.16 6.61 7.29
CA LEU A 10 -1.80 6.08 8.51
C LEU A 10 -3.21 5.52 8.27
N SER A 11 -3.87 5.92 7.18
CA SER A 11 -5.13 5.34 6.69
C SER A 11 -4.94 4.44 5.46
N GLY A 12 -3.68 4.15 5.11
CA GLY A 12 -3.29 3.28 4.02
C GLY A 12 -3.40 1.81 4.41
N ALA A 13 -2.80 0.97 3.59
CA ALA A 13 -2.87 -0.48 3.74
C ALA A 13 -1.65 -1.18 3.14
N ILE A 14 -1.49 -2.44 3.52
CA ILE A 14 -0.60 -3.42 2.92
C ILE A 14 -1.49 -4.47 2.29
N VAL A 15 -1.36 -4.70 0.99
CA VAL A 15 -2.14 -5.70 0.26
C VAL A 15 -1.20 -6.65 -0.45
N ALA A 16 -1.39 -7.95 -0.25
CA ALA A 16 -0.63 -9.00 -0.91
C ALA A 16 -1.53 -9.74 -1.91
N ILE A 17 -1.13 -9.78 -3.18
CA ILE A 17 -1.70 -10.66 -4.20
C ILE A 17 -0.90 -11.96 -4.18
N LEU A 18 -1.52 -13.04 -3.70
CA LEU A 18 -0.97 -14.38 -3.62
C LEU A 18 -1.50 -15.25 -4.77
N PRO A 19 -0.87 -16.40 -5.07
CA PRO A 19 -1.37 -17.34 -6.07
C PRO A 19 -2.80 -17.85 -5.81
N ASN A 20 -3.22 -17.90 -4.54
CA ASN A 20 -4.48 -18.47 -4.09
C ASN A 20 -5.48 -17.44 -3.52
N GLY A 21 -5.17 -16.14 -3.55
CA GLY A 21 -6.04 -15.13 -2.98
C GLY A 21 -5.39 -13.76 -2.81
N ILE A 22 -6.13 -12.84 -2.18
CA ILE A 22 -5.66 -11.50 -1.87
C ILE A 22 -5.87 -11.26 -0.37
N GLU A 23 -4.79 -10.87 0.31
CA GLU A 23 -4.81 -10.53 1.72
C GLU A 23 -4.72 -9.02 1.91
N PHE A 24 -5.57 -8.49 2.79
CA PHE A 24 -5.65 -7.07 3.09
C PHE A 24 -5.31 -6.82 4.55
N HIS A 25 -4.37 -5.91 4.79
CA HIS A 25 -4.01 -5.43 6.11
C HIS A 25 -4.12 -3.91 6.12
N ASP A 26 -4.98 -3.35 6.96
CA ASP A 26 -4.91 -1.91 7.22
C ASP A 26 -3.53 -1.56 7.79
N MET A 27 -3.05 -0.34 7.54
CA MET A 27 -1.80 0.12 8.14
C MET A 27 -1.87 -0.08 9.67
N PRO A 28 -0.96 -0.85 10.29
CA PRO A 28 -1.08 -1.19 11.68
C PRO A 28 -0.75 0.04 12.53
N ILE A 29 -1.73 0.52 13.31
CA ILE A 29 -1.63 1.76 14.07
C ILE A 29 -1.99 1.55 15.53
N LEU A 30 -1.36 2.32 16.41
CA LEU A 30 -1.69 2.44 17.82
C LEU A 30 -2.23 3.83 18.10
N GLU A 31 -3.25 3.92 18.97
CA GLU A 31 -3.72 5.18 19.51
C GLU A 31 -3.20 5.35 20.94
N VAL A 32 -2.32 6.33 21.14
CA VAL A 32 -1.75 6.67 22.44
C VAL A 32 -2.08 8.13 22.75
N ARG A 33 -2.86 8.37 23.82
CA ARG A 33 -3.25 9.74 24.24
C ARG A 33 -3.87 10.56 23.09
N LYS A 34 -4.82 9.98 22.34
CA LYS A 34 -5.48 10.58 21.16
C LYS A 34 -4.54 10.91 19.99
N LYS A 35 -3.32 10.34 19.97
CA LYS A 35 -2.40 10.43 18.86
C LYS A 35 -2.24 9.06 18.23
N THR A 36 -2.46 9.01 16.91
CA THR A 36 -2.18 7.83 16.10
C THR A 36 -0.71 7.77 15.74
N HIS A 37 -0.13 6.58 15.89
CA HIS A 37 1.25 6.22 15.57
C HIS A 37 1.27 4.87 14.84
N LEU A 38 2.30 4.65 14.03
CA LEU A 38 2.54 3.33 13.43
C LEU A 38 2.89 2.31 14.52
N ASP A 39 2.30 1.13 14.44
CA ASP A 39 2.75 -0.04 15.19
C ASP A 39 3.89 -0.73 14.42
N TYR A 40 5.13 -0.37 14.75
CA TYR A 40 6.30 -0.92 14.07
C TYR A 40 6.43 -2.44 14.22
N ALA A 41 6.04 -2.99 15.38
CA ALA A 41 6.14 -4.42 15.65
C ALA A 41 5.15 -5.19 14.78
N ASN A 42 3.91 -4.71 14.69
CA ASN A 42 2.89 -5.35 13.87
C ASN A 42 3.12 -5.13 12.36
N LEU A 43 3.68 -3.99 11.95
CA LEU A 43 4.17 -3.79 10.57
C LEU A 43 5.19 -4.87 10.19
N ALA A 44 6.17 -5.10 11.07
CA ALA A 44 7.17 -6.14 10.85
C ALA A 44 6.56 -7.55 10.90
N HIS A 45 5.57 -7.79 11.75
CA HIS A 45 4.88 -9.07 11.82
C HIS A 45 4.15 -9.38 10.50
N ILE A 46 3.37 -8.42 9.99
CA ILE A 46 2.63 -8.56 8.72
C ILE A 46 3.57 -8.86 7.56
N LEU A 47 4.63 -8.05 7.38
CA LEU A 47 5.54 -8.22 6.24
C LEU A 47 6.37 -9.51 6.33
N ARG A 48 6.66 -10.00 7.53
CA ARG A 48 7.37 -11.27 7.74
C ARG A 48 6.58 -12.48 7.22
N CYS A 49 5.25 -12.42 7.18
CA CYS A 49 4.44 -13.50 6.63
C CYS A 49 4.72 -13.75 5.14
N TYR A 50 5.31 -12.78 4.44
CA TYR A 50 5.61 -12.85 3.01
C TYR A 50 7.10 -12.94 2.70
N SER A 51 7.98 -12.91 3.72
CA SER A 51 9.43 -12.84 3.50
C SER A 51 10.04 -14.16 3.02
N CYS A 52 9.32 -15.28 3.12
CA CYS A 52 9.77 -16.58 2.65
C CYS A 52 9.12 -16.90 1.29
N GLY A 53 9.79 -16.57 0.19
CA GLY A 53 9.35 -16.97 -1.14
C GLY A 53 9.74 -16.00 -2.24
N ASP A 54 9.20 -16.26 -3.42
CA ASP A 54 9.28 -15.38 -4.59
C ASP A 54 8.29 -14.21 -4.39
N VAL A 55 8.79 -13.08 -3.90
CA VAL A 55 8.02 -11.90 -3.49
C VAL A 55 8.64 -10.63 -4.06
N MET A 56 7.80 -9.66 -4.42
CA MET A 56 8.21 -8.30 -4.77
C MET A 56 7.20 -7.29 -4.20
N ALA A 57 7.68 -6.16 -3.69
CA ALA A 57 6.83 -5.11 -3.15
C ALA A 57 6.90 -3.81 -3.98
N ALA A 58 5.80 -3.07 -4.00
CA ALA A 58 5.73 -1.70 -4.47
C ALA A 58 5.20 -0.83 -3.34
N ILE A 59 5.90 0.27 -3.06
CA ILE A 59 5.51 1.24 -2.05
C ILE A 59 5.27 2.60 -2.70
N GLU A 60 4.17 3.26 -2.33
CA GLU A 60 3.86 4.57 -2.87
C GLU A 60 4.90 5.60 -2.38
N LEU A 61 5.56 6.28 -3.33
CA LEU A 61 6.47 7.38 -3.06
C LEU A 61 5.69 8.69 -3.07
N VAL A 62 5.49 9.28 -1.88
CA VAL A 62 5.00 10.64 -1.74
C VAL A 62 5.96 11.49 -0.91
N GLY A 63 6.07 12.76 -1.29
CA GLY A 63 6.90 13.74 -0.61
C GLY A 63 6.06 14.81 0.09
N ALA A 64 6.71 15.60 0.93
CA ALA A 64 6.08 16.78 1.53
C ALA A 64 5.78 17.83 0.46
N MET A 65 4.59 18.41 0.52
CA MET A 65 4.16 19.52 -0.33
C MET A 65 3.95 20.80 0.51
N PRO A 66 4.13 21.99 -0.09
CA PRO A 66 3.79 23.25 0.56
C PRO A 66 2.34 23.24 1.09
N GLY A 67 2.14 23.75 2.31
CA GLY A 67 0.82 23.83 2.94
C GLY A 67 0.40 22.60 3.75
N GLN A 68 1.19 21.51 3.76
CA GLN A 68 0.93 20.36 4.64
C GLN A 68 1.42 20.60 6.07
N GLY A 69 0.67 20.10 7.06
CA GLY A 69 1.04 20.21 8.47
C GLY A 69 2.32 19.44 8.78
N VAL A 70 3.32 20.13 9.35
CA VAL A 70 4.65 19.58 9.66
C VAL A 70 4.62 18.31 10.52
N SER A 71 3.71 18.25 11.50
CA SER A 71 3.52 17.09 12.37
C SER A 71 2.99 15.88 11.60
N SER A 72 2.04 16.09 10.69
CA SER A 72 1.50 15.03 9.83
C SER A 72 2.55 14.52 8.85
N MET A 73 3.37 15.42 8.29
CA MET A 73 4.45 15.05 7.37
C MET A 73 5.58 14.30 8.06
N PHE A 74 5.92 14.67 9.29
CA PHE A 74 6.88 13.91 10.09
C PHE A 74 6.38 12.48 10.35
N LYS A 75 5.14 12.32 10.79
CA LYS A 75 4.53 10.99 11.00
C LYS A 75 4.46 10.18 9.72
N PHE A 76 4.09 10.82 8.61
CA PHE A 76 4.07 10.18 7.31
C PHE A 76 5.48 9.67 6.93
N GLY A 77 6.50 10.51 7.07
CA GLY A 77 7.89 10.13 6.84
C GLY A 77 8.37 8.97 7.72
N GLN A 78 7.92 8.92 8.99
CA GLN A 78 8.18 7.78 9.87
C GLN A 78 7.53 6.49 9.34
N CYS A 79 6.28 6.55 8.87
CA CYS A 79 5.58 5.36 8.34
C CYS A 79 6.25 4.85 7.06
N TYR A 80 6.53 5.77 6.12
CA TYR A 80 7.24 5.47 4.87
C TYR A 80 8.62 4.87 5.13
N GLY A 81 9.44 5.53 5.96
CA GLY A 81 10.78 5.06 6.32
C GLY A 81 10.76 3.70 7.03
N ALA A 82 9.79 3.47 7.91
CA ALA A 82 9.65 2.19 8.60
C ALA A 82 9.28 1.05 7.64
N ALA A 83 8.36 1.29 6.70
CA ALA A 83 8.02 0.30 5.67
C ALA A 83 9.25 -0.07 4.81
N LEU A 84 10.00 0.95 4.34
CA LEU A 84 11.25 0.72 3.60
C LEU A 84 12.28 -0.06 4.39
N ALA A 85 12.54 0.35 5.65
CA ALA A 85 13.50 -0.32 6.51
C ALA A 85 13.09 -1.77 6.82
N THR A 86 11.80 -2.01 7.01
CA THR A 86 11.26 -3.35 7.26
C THR A 86 11.46 -4.25 6.05
N LEU A 87 11.04 -3.81 4.85
CA LEU A 87 11.26 -4.54 3.60
C LEU A 87 12.74 -4.86 3.38
N ALA A 88 13.62 -3.85 3.54
CA ALA A 88 15.06 -4.01 3.38
C ALA A 88 15.65 -5.01 4.40
N SER A 89 15.25 -4.93 5.67
CA SER A 89 15.73 -5.84 6.72
C SER A 89 15.29 -7.28 6.52
N MET A 90 14.16 -7.50 5.84
CA MET A 90 13.63 -8.82 5.49
C MET A 90 14.08 -9.31 4.12
N GLN A 91 14.92 -8.54 3.42
CA GLN A 91 15.38 -8.84 2.06
C GLN A 91 14.23 -9.04 1.06
N ILE A 92 13.08 -8.41 1.29
CA ILE A 92 11.99 -8.37 0.33
C ILE A 92 12.38 -7.33 -0.73
N PRO A 93 12.56 -7.71 -2.00
CA PRO A 93 12.88 -6.72 -3.04
C PRO A 93 11.68 -5.79 -3.23
N TYR A 94 11.96 -4.51 -3.46
CA TYR A 94 10.91 -3.50 -3.60
C TYR A 94 11.27 -2.40 -4.59
N GLN A 95 10.23 -1.76 -5.12
CA GLN A 95 10.34 -0.51 -5.87
C GLN A 95 9.46 0.58 -5.25
N THR A 96 9.93 1.82 -5.33
CA THR A 96 9.16 3.01 -4.94
C THR A 96 8.46 3.57 -6.17
N VAL A 97 7.14 3.75 -6.12
CA VAL A 97 6.33 4.19 -7.28
C VAL A 97 5.54 5.43 -6.91
N THR A 98 5.63 6.51 -7.69
CA THR A 98 4.89 7.75 -7.40
C THR A 98 3.42 7.62 -7.78
N PRO A 99 2.50 8.34 -7.09
CA PRO A 99 1.07 8.31 -7.42
C PRO A 99 0.75 8.56 -8.90
N PRO A 100 1.34 9.58 -9.57
CA PRO A 100 1.05 9.83 -10.98
C PRO A 100 1.43 8.68 -11.91
N VAL A 101 2.44 7.88 -11.54
CA VAL A 101 2.92 6.76 -12.37
C VAL A 101 1.94 5.59 -12.34
N TRP A 102 1.60 5.09 -11.15
CA TRP A 102 0.69 3.94 -11.04
C TRP A 102 -0.77 4.35 -11.34
N LYS A 103 -1.22 5.53 -10.93
CA LYS A 103 -2.59 6.01 -11.21
C LYS A 103 -2.85 6.19 -12.70
N ARG A 104 -1.83 6.55 -13.50
CA ARG A 104 -1.97 6.65 -14.96
C ARG A 104 -2.35 5.31 -15.59
N ALA A 105 -1.80 4.20 -15.10
CA ALA A 105 -2.15 2.86 -15.60
C ALA A 105 -3.64 2.51 -15.41
N TYR A 106 -4.31 3.19 -14.47
CA TYR A 106 -5.71 2.96 -14.14
C TYR A 106 -6.63 4.13 -14.47
N ARG A 107 -6.13 5.19 -15.13
CA ARG A 107 -6.87 6.43 -15.44
C ARG A 107 -7.40 7.15 -14.19
N LEU A 108 -6.62 7.14 -13.11
CA LEU A 108 -6.97 7.74 -11.81
C LEU A 108 -6.23 9.06 -11.52
N VAL A 109 -5.54 9.64 -12.51
CA VAL A 109 -4.77 10.88 -12.32
C VAL A 109 -5.73 12.05 -12.14
N GLY A 110 -5.68 12.72 -10.99
CA GLY A 110 -6.55 13.84 -10.66
C GLY A 110 -7.95 13.45 -10.19
N CYS A 111 -8.22 12.14 -10.05
CA CYS A 111 -9.51 11.63 -9.59
C CYS A 111 -9.68 11.72 -8.07
N GLU A 112 -10.94 11.70 -7.64
CA GLU A 112 -11.31 11.62 -6.22
C GLU A 112 -10.88 10.28 -5.60
N LYS A 113 -10.65 10.28 -4.28
CA LYS A 113 -10.18 9.10 -3.54
C LYS A 113 -11.09 7.88 -3.68
N ASP A 114 -12.39 8.10 -3.85
CA ASP A 114 -13.36 7.01 -3.97
C ASP A 114 -13.26 6.28 -5.33
N GLU A 115 -12.69 6.92 -6.36
CA GLU A 115 -12.59 6.30 -7.69
C GLU A 115 -11.60 5.14 -7.72
N SER A 116 -10.53 5.18 -6.92
CA SER A 116 -9.63 4.04 -6.74
C SER A 116 -10.38 2.80 -6.28
N ARG A 117 -11.37 2.96 -5.39
CA ARG A 117 -12.18 1.87 -4.85
C ARG A 117 -13.10 1.28 -5.92
N SER A 118 -13.78 2.12 -6.69
CA SER A 118 -14.58 1.68 -7.84
C SER A 118 -13.72 0.92 -8.85
N ARG A 119 -12.55 1.47 -9.18
CA ARG A 119 -11.62 0.87 -10.15
C ARG A 119 -11.06 -0.46 -9.65
N ALA A 120 -10.75 -0.57 -8.37
CA ALA A 120 -10.33 -1.83 -7.76
C ALA A 120 -11.44 -2.89 -7.82
N LEU A 121 -12.71 -2.51 -7.57
CA LEU A 121 -13.85 -3.44 -7.65
C LEU A 121 -14.16 -3.90 -9.08
N GLU A 122 -13.93 -3.06 -10.10
CA GLU A 122 -14.02 -3.46 -11.51
C GLU A 122 -12.99 -4.55 -11.86
N LEU A 123 -11.77 -4.43 -11.33
CA LEU A 123 -10.68 -5.38 -11.60
C LEU A 123 -10.76 -6.63 -10.72
N PHE A 124 -11.25 -6.48 -9.49
CA PHE A 124 -11.30 -7.51 -8.45
C PHE A 124 -12.71 -7.58 -7.82
N PRO A 125 -13.71 -8.08 -8.56
CA PRO A 125 -15.09 -8.12 -8.08
C PRO A 125 -15.26 -9.00 -6.83
N THR A 126 -14.37 -9.96 -6.61
CA THR A 126 -14.34 -10.82 -5.41
C THR A 126 -13.91 -10.07 -4.14
N CYS A 127 -13.35 -8.86 -4.25
CA CYS A 127 -12.91 -8.05 -3.12
C CYS A 127 -13.99 -7.11 -2.57
N VAL A 128 -15.27 -7.30 -2.95
CA VAL A 128 -16.38 -6.42 -2.55
C VAL A 128 -16.50 -6.20 -1.04
N ASP A 129 -16.32 -7.25 -0.25
CA ASP A 129 -16.40 -7.15 1.20
C ASP A 129 -15.20 -6.42 1.80
N SER A 130 -14.01 -6.62 1.23
CA SER A 130 -12.77 -5.93 1.67
C SER A 130 -12.75 -4.44 1.32
N LEU A 131 -13.52 -4.03 0.30
CA LEU A 131 -13.56 -2.67 -0.26
C LEU A 131 -14.96 -2.01 -0.14
N LYS A 132 -15.81 -2.51 0.77
CA LYS A 132 -17.23 -2.13 0.86
C LYS A 132 -17.45 -0.65 1.20
N ARG A 133 -16.59 -0.05 2.02
CA ARG A 133 -16.80 1.28 2.64
C ARG A 133 -15.96 2.33 1.93
N LYS A 134 -16.44 3.59 1.89
CA LYS A 134 -15.65 4.72 1.35
C LYS A 134 -14.30 4.90 2.03
N LYS A 135 -14.19 4.51 3.30
CA LYS A 135 -12.93 4.57 4.04
C LYS A 135 -11.91 3.50 3.64
N ASP A 136 -12.30 2.52 2.82
CA ASP A 136 -11.41 1.45 2.33
C ASP A 136 -10.61 1.88 1.08
N HIS A 137 -10.54 3.18 0.77
CA HIS A 137 -9.75 3.70 -0.35
C HIS A 137 -8.25 3.43 -0.21
N GLY A 138 -7.68 3.43 1.01
CA GLY A 138 -6.28 3.06 1.23
C GLY A 138 -6.00 1.59 0.88
N ARG A 139 -6.96 0.69 1.14
CA ARG A 139 -6.90 -0.71 0.70
C ARG A 139 -6.96 -0.81 -0.82
N ALA A 140 -7.82 -0.01 -1.46
CA ALA A 140 -7.93 0.03 -2.90
C ALA A 140 -6.65 0.55 -3.57
N ASP A 141 -6.06 1.64 -3.06
CA ASP A 141 -4.78 2.19 -3.55
C ASP A 141 -3.66 1.16 -3.41
N ALA A 142 -3.53 0.50 -2.26
CA ALA A 142 -2.56 -0.56 -2.04
C ALA A 142 -2.78 -1.78 -2.96
N LEU A 143 -4.02 -2.21 -3.18
CA LEU A 143 -4.35 -3.30 -4.11
C LEU A 143 -3.98 -2.93 -5.56
N LEU A 144 -4.33 -1.73 -6.01
CA LEU A 144 -4.01 -1.26 -7.35
C LEU A 144 -2.49 -1.10 -7.54
N LEU A 145 -1.76 -0.73 -6.49
CA LEU A 145 -0.31 -0.67 -6.52
C LEU A 145 0.33 -2.06 -6.61
N ALA A 146 -0.20 -3.06 -5.89
CA ALA A 146 0.22 -4.46 -6.01
C ALA A 146 -0.05 -5.00 -7.42
N GLU A 147 -1.24 -4.70 -7.98
CA GLU A 147 -1.62 -5.09 -9.34
C GLU A 147 -0.75 -4.41 -10.39
N TYR A 148 -0.35 -3.15 -10.16
CA TYR A 148 0.52 -2.40 -11.06
C TYR A 148 1.88 -3.10 -11.18
N LEU A 149 2.46 -3.47 -10.05
CA LEU A 149 3.69 -4.24 -9.98
C LEU A 149 3.54 -5.61 -10.66
N ARG A 150 2.45 -6.33 -10.39
CA ARG A 150 2.18 -7.65 -11.01
C ARG A 150 2.15 -7.57 -12.54
N ARG A 151 1.51 -6.53 -13.09
CA ARG A 151 1.45 -6.32 -14.55
C ARG A 151 2.79 -5.98 -15.18
N GLN A 152 3.68 -5.31 -14.46
CA GLN A 152 5.04 -5.04 -14.94
C GLN A 152 5.87 -6.32 -15.05
N GLY A 153 5.74 -7.23 -14.08
CA GLY A 153 6.42 -8.53 -14.13
C GLY A 153 6.00 -9.38 -15.32
N LEU A 154 4.71 -9.32 -15.71
CA LEU A 154 4.16 -10.04 -16.86
C LEU A 154 4.52 -9.44 -18.23
N ALA A 155 5.08 -8.23 -18.29
CA ALA A 155 5.45 -7.56 -19.54
C ALA A 155 6.90 -7.85 -19.97
N ILE A 156 7.64 -8.63 -19.19
CA ILE A 156 9.05 -8.97 -19.41
C ILE A 156 9.22 -10.43 -19.90
N GLU A 157 8.11 -11.19 -20.00
CA GLU A 157 8.02 -12.52 -20.61
C GLU A 157 7.39 -12.46 -22.01
#